data_AF-D3AUX5-F1
#
_entry.id   AF-D3AUX5-F1
#
_cell.length_a   1.000
_cell.length_b   1.000
_cell.length_c   1.000
_cell.angle_alpha   90.00
_cell.angle_beta   90.00
_cell.angle_gamma   90.00
#
_symmetry.space_group_name_H-M   'P 1'
#
loop_
_entity.id
_entity.type
_entity.pdbx_description
1 polymer ?
#
loop_
_entity_poly.entity_id
_entity_poly.type
_entity_poly.pdbx_seq_one_letter_code
_entity_poly.pdbx_strand_id
1 'polypeptide(L)'
;GAQFIRKEEYESVTAALKQPEDEVIWLNASDPAQIWGKVLEQPEGSSFMNIPGTAAALRQGRAAAVMERQGKVLRIFEEEGMEAVLSEFVRCFQRKLLFPDQKRLILKEYPEHAGELLKKAGFIREMQDYVLYR
;
A
#
# COMPACT_ATOMS: atom_id res chain seq x y z
N GLY A 1 -3.02 18.47 22.03
CA GLY A 1 -1.85 19.19 22.58
C GLY A 1 -0.89 19.45 21.44
N ALA A 2 -0.30 20.64 21.36
CA ALA A 2 0.73 20.91 20.35
C ALA A 2 1.99 20.10 20.67
N GLN A 3 2.54 19.42 19.66
CA GLN A 3 3.87 18.81 19.74
C GLN A 3 4.89 19.76 19.13
N PHE A 4 6.00 19.97 19.82
CA PHE A 4 7.08 20.86 19.40
C PHE A 4 8.34 20.04 19.14
N ILE A 5 9.00 20.30 18.01
CA ILE A 5 10.31 19.72 17.68
C ILE A 5 11.38 20.59 18.38
N ARG A 6 12.34 19.95 19.06
CA ARG A 6 13.46 20.66 19.70
C ARG A 6 14.36 21.26 18.63
N LYS A 7 14.94 22.44 18.90
CA LYS A 7 15.82 23.15 17.93
C LYS A 7 16.99 22.28 17.43
N GLU A 8 17.54 21.43 18.30
CA GLU A 8 18.61 20.48 18.00
C GLU A 8 18.17 19.37 17.02
N GLU A 9 16.90 18.98 17.08
CA GLU A 9 16.31 17.95 16.22
C GLU A 9 15.75 18.53 14.92
N TYR A 10 15.52 19.84 14.86
CA TYR A 10 14.91 20.50 13.69
C TYR A 10 15.68 20.29 12.40
N GLU A 11 17.01 20.45 12.43
CA GLU A 11 17.86 20.27 11.25
C GLU A 11 17.86 18.81 10.81
N SER A 12 17.97 17.86 11.74
CA SER A 12 17.94 16.43 11.46
C SER A 12 16.60 15.98 10.90
N VAL A 13 15.48 16.42 11.49
CA VAL A 13 14.13 16.09 11.02
C VAL A 13 13.88 16.71 9.65
N THR A 14 14.28 17.97 9.44
CA THR A 14 14.11 18.63 8.14
C THR A 14 14.97 17.95 7.06
N ALA A 15 16.17 17.50 7.39
CA ALA A 15 17.02 16.72 6.47
C ALA A 15 16.39 15.35 6.15
N ALA A 16 15.88 14.62 7.14
CA ALA A 16 15.19 13.35 6.93
C ALA A 16 13.92 13.50 6.08
N LEU A 17 13.17 14.60 6.24
CA LEU A 17 12.00 14.90 5.41
C LEU A 17 12.37 15.31 3.98
N LYS A 18 13.59 15.80 3.73
CA LYS A 18 14.07 16.14 2.38
C LYS A 18 14.46 14.89 1.57
N GLN A 19 14.87 13.82 2.24
CA GLN A 19 15.13 12.51 1.64
C GLN A 19 14.42 11.45 2.50
N PRO A 20 13.09 11.34 2.37
CA PRO A 20 12.35 10.35 3.12
C PRO A 20 12.89 8.96 2.80
N GLU A 21 12.99 8.11 3.83
CA GLU A 21 13.32 6.71 3.65
C GLU A 21 12.35 6.09 2.64
N ASP A 22 12.86 5.23 1.77
CA ASP A 22 12.06 4.56 0.74
C ASP A 22 11.21 3.41 1.33
N GLU A 23 10.69 3.64 2.53
CA GLU A 23 9.87 2.69 3.25
C GLU A 23 8.51 2.60 2.58
N VAL A 24 8.06 1.36 2.42
CA VAL A 24 6.69 1.06 2.04
C VAL A 24 5.94 0.52 3.25
N ILE A 25 4.76 1.07 3.49
CA ILE A 25 3.81 0.54 4.47
C ILE A 25 2.48 0.25 3.80
N TRP A 26 1.80 -0.79 4.27
CA TRP A 26 0.42 -1.05 3.92
C TRP A 26 -0.48 -0.94 5.13
N LEU A 27 -1.57 -0.20 4.97
CA LEU A 27 -2.58 0.00 6.01
C LEU A 27 -3.95 -0.40 5.47
N ASN A 28 -4.84 -0.84 6.35
CA ASN A 28 -6.26 -0.90 5.99
C ASN A 28 -6.75 0.54 5.78
N ALA A 29 -7.53 0.78 4.72
CA ALA A 29 -8.05 2.12 4.45
C ALA A 29 -9.03 2.61 5.53
N SER A 30 -9.66 1.70 6.28
CA SER A 30 -10.44 2.07 7.46
C SER A 30 -9.59 2.34 8.73
N ASP A 31 -8.27 2.09 8.70
CA ASP A 31 -7.39 2.30 9.85
C ASP A 31 -7.30 3.80 10.20
N PRO A 32 -7.48 4.22 11.47
CA PRO A 32 -7.36 5.61 11.86
C PRO A 32 -6.00 6.27 11.53
N ALA A 33 -4.92 5.49 11.47
CA ALA A 33 -3.59 5.98 11.09
C ALA A 33 -3.46 6.26 9.58
N GLN A 34 -4.36 5.70 8.77
CA GLN A 34 -4.49 6.06 7.36
C GLN A 34 -5.35 7.34 7.27
N ILE A 35 -4.74 8.46 6.90
CA ILE A 35 -5.36 9.81 6.96
C ILE A 35 -5.79 10.38 5.60
N TRP A 36 -5.35 9.78 4.49
CA TRP A 36 -5.69 10.24 3.14
C TRP A 36 -7.15 9.94 2.79
N GLY A 37 -7.87 10.93 2.27
CA GLY A 37 -9.31 10.89 2.01
C GLY A 37 -10.16 11.03 3.28
N LYS A 38 -9.55 11.23 4.45
CA LYS A 38 -10.25 11.53 5.72
C LYS A 38 -9.98 12.95 6.18
N VAL A 39 -8.70 13.29 6.26
CA VAL A 39 -8.23 14.61 6.67
C VAL A 39 -7.42 15.25 5.54
N LEU A 40 -6.54 14.48 4.90
CA LEU A 40 -5.79 14.95 3.74
C LEU A 40 -6.57 14.66 2.47
N GLU A 41 -6.66 15.63 1.56
CA GLU A 41 -7.23 15.41 0.23
C GLU A 41 -6.38 14.41 -0.55
N GLN A 42 -7.04 13.49 -1.26
CA GLN A 42 -6.34 12.55 -2.14
C GLN A 42 -5.89 13.30 -3.39
N PRO A 43 -4.63 13.13 -3.83
CA PRO A 43 -4.19 13.66 -5.11
C PRO A 43 -5.07 13.13 -6.25
N GLU A 44 -5.28 13.96 -7.28
CA GLU A 44 -6.08 13.60 -8.45
C GLU A 44 -5.58 12.28 -9.07
N GLY A 45 -6.50 11.37 -9.41
CA GLY A 45 -6.17 10.04 -9.95
C GLY A 45 -5.77 8.98 -8.90
N SER A 46 -5.43 9.39 -7.67
CA SER A 46 -5.01 8.48 -6.58
C SER A 46 -6.10 8.23 -5.53
N SER A 47 -7.37 8.50 -5.88
CA SER A 47 -8.47 8.37 -4.94
C SER A 47 -8.90 6.92 -4.69
N PHE A 48 -9.27 6.64 -3.45
CA PHE A 48 -9.77 5.34 -2.99
C PHE A 48 -10.71 5.48 -1.78
N MET A 49 -11.57 4.48 -1.60
CA MET A 49 -12.56 4.46 -0.53
C MET A 49 -11.97 3.98 0.80
N ASN A 50 -12.22 4.75 1.88
CA ASN A 50 -11.78 4.44 3.24
C ASN A 50 -12.74 3.46 3.96
N ILE A 51 -12.86 2.25 3.41
CA ILE A 51 -13.79 1.22 3.89
C ILE A 51 -13.06 -0.09 4.24
N PRO A 52 -13.63 -0.92 5.12
CA PRO A 52 -13.11 -2.27 5.37
C PRO A 52 -13.04 -3.09 4.07
N GLY A 53 -11.90 -3.74 3.87
CA GLY A 53 -11.64 -4.51 2.65
C GLY A 53 -10.90 -3.73 1.56
N THR A 54 -10.57 -2.47 1.82
CA THR A 54 -9.58 -1.73 1.05
C THR A 54 -8.30 -1.62 1.87
N ALA A 55 -7.15 -1.86 1.26
CA ALA A 55 -5.83 -1.59 1.83
C ALA A 55 -5.09 -0.61 0.93
N ALA A 56 -4.39 0.36 1.52
CA ALA A 56 -3.64 1.37 0.79
C ALA A 56 -2.15 1.23 1.09
N ALA A 57 -1.33 1.30 0.05
CA ALA A 57 0.12 1.37 0.14
C ALA A 57 0.56 2.82 0.23
N LEU A 58 1.42 3.14 1.19
CA LEU A 58 2.10 4.41 1.27
C LEU A 58 3.59 4.19 1.07
N ARG A 59 4.19 4.94 0.16
CA ARG A 59 5.63 5.01 -0.09
C ARG A 59 6.05 6.48 0.03
N GLN A 60 7.05 6.76 0.86
CA GLN A 60 7.49 8.14 1.13
C GLN A 60 6.33 9.11 1.50
N GLY A 61 5.33 8.59 2.21
CA GLY A 61 4.15 9.34 2.64
C GLY A 61 3.06 9.56 1.57
N ARG A 62 3.24 9.06 0.34
CA ARG A 62 2.27 9.18 -0.76
C ARG A 62 1.61 7.84 -1.07
N ALA A 63 0.36 7.88 -1.55
CA ALA A 63 -0.34 6.68 -1.99
C ALA A 63 0.30 6.13 -3.27
N ALA A 64 0.90 4.95 -3.18
CA ALA A 64 1.55 4.29 -4.32
C ALA A 64 0.64 3.27 -5.02
N ALA A 65 -0.22 2.61 -4.25
CA ALA A 65 -1.16 1.62 -4.76
C ALA A 65 -2.32 1.42 -3.78
N VAL A 66 -3.39 0.79 -4.27
CA VAL A 66 -4.51 0.34 -3.43
C VAL A 66 -4.94 -1.07 -3.84
N MET A 67 -5.25 -1.88 -2.83
CA MET A 67 -5.84 -3.19 -2.96
C MET A 67 -7.30 -3.14 -2.47
N GLU A 68 -8.25 -3.16 -3.39
CA GLU A 68 -9.68 -2.96 -3.11
C GLU A 68 -10.46 -4.29 -3.12
N ARG A 69 -11.71 -4.23 -2.65
CA ARG A 69 -12.67 -5.36 -2.70
C ARG A 69 -12.09 -6.65 -2.13
N GLN A 70 -11.42 -6.49 -0.99
CA GLN A 70 -10.78 -7.55 -0.21
C GLN A 70 -9.75 -8.33 -1.05
N GLY A 71 -8.86 -7.63 -1.75
CA GLY A 71 -7.78 -8.25 -2.51
C GLY A 71 -8.07 -8.54 -3.99
N LYS A 72 -9.26 -8.17 -4.49
CA LYS A 72 -9.68 -8.55 -5.85
C LYS A 72 -9.24 -7.57 -6.92
N VAL A 73 -8.95 -6.34 -6.54
CA VAL A 73 -8.61 -5.26 -7.47
C VAL A 73 -7.34 -4.59 -6.98
N LEU A 74 -6.32 -4.55 -7.85
CA LEU A 74 -5.11 -3.78 -7.65
C LEU A 74 -5.18 -2.55 -8.56
N ARG A 75 -5.03 -1.37 -7.97
CA ARG A 75 -4.78 -0.13 -8.71
C ARG A 75 -3.42 0.42 -8.31
N ILE A 76 -2.66 0.85 -9.30
CA ILE A 76 -1.32 1.41 -9.15
C ILE A 76 -1.40 2.90 -9.45
N PHE A 77 -0.82 3.72 -8.57
CA PHE A 77 -0.75 5.17 -8.73
C PHE A 77 0.69 5.63 -9.06
N GLU A 78 1.70 4.89 -8.57
CA GLU A 78 3.11 5.14 -8.84
C GLU A 78 3.77 3.83 -9.31
N GLU A 79 4.36 3.83 -10.51
CA GLU A 79 5.04 2.64 -11.06
C GLU A 79 6.43 2.44 -10.45
N GLU A 80 7.09 3.52 -10.04
CA GLU A 80 8.41 3.47 -9.41
C GLU A 80 8.33 2.78 -8.04
N GLY A 81 9.23 1.84 -7.77
CA GLY A 81 9.27 1.10 -6.51
C GLY A 81 8.17 0.03 -6.35
N MET A 82 7.39 -0.26 -7.39
CA MET A 82 6.26 -1.21 -7.32
C MET A 82 6.67 -2.62 -6.86
N GLU A 83 7.90 -3.06 -7.16
CA GLU A 83 8.41 -4.33 -6.66
C GLU A 83 8.42 -4.38 -5.13
N ALA A 84 8.98 -3.35 -4.47
CA ALA A 84 8.97 -3.24 -3.01
C ALA A 84 7.54 -3.13 -2.46
N VAL A 85 6.66 -2.40 -3.15
CA VAL A 85 5.25 -2.26 -2.76
C VAL A 85 4.52 -3.60 -2.73
N LEU A 86 4.69 -4.43 -3.76
CA LEU A 86 4.05 -5.73 -3.83
C LEU A 86 4.70 -6.74 -2.87
N SER A 87 6.01 -6.72 -2.71
CA SER A 87 6.70 -7.56 -1.72
C SER A 87 6.21 -7.27 -0.30
N GLU A 88 6.04 -6.01 0.06
CA GLU A 88 5.54 -5.61 1.37
C GLU A 88 4.06 -5.99 1.55
N PHE A 89 3.25 -5.89 0.50
CA PHE A 89 1.87 -6.39 0.53
C PHE A 89 1.82 -7.87 0.90
N VAL A 90 2.62 -8.69 0.20
CA VAL A 90 2.70 -10.14 0.41
C VAL A 90 3.13 -10.45 1.84
N ARG A 91 4.16 -9.76 2.35
CA ARG A 91 4.60 -9.88 3.74
C ARG A 91 3.46 -9.59 4.72
N CYS A 92 2.75 -8.48 4.54
CA CYS A 92 1.62 -8.09 5.38
C CYS A 92 0.46 -9.10 5.32
N PHE A 93 0.12 -9.59 4.13
CA PHE A 93 -0.90 -10.61 3.95
C PHE A 93 -0.52 -11.91 4.68
N GLN A 94 0.71 -12.40 4.47
CA GLN A 94 1.23 -13.62 5.10
C GLN A 94 1.21 -13.53 6.63
N ARG A 95 1.50 -12.36 7.19
CA ARG A 95 1.47 -12.09 8.64
C ARG A 95 0.08 -11.79 9.19
N LYS A 96 -0.98 -11.88 8.38
CA LYS A 96 -2.37 -11.56 8.75
C LYS A 96 -2.60 -10.09 9.15
N LEU A 97 -1.71 -9.19 8.72
CA LEU A 97 -1.87 -7.75 8.96
C LEU A 97 -2.90 -7.14 8.00
N LEU A 98 -3.02 -7.72 6.81
CA LEU A 98 -4.07 -7.38 5.83
C LEU A 98 -4.92 -8.61 5.55
N PHE A 99 -6.24 -8.38 5.42
CA PHE A 99 -7.22 -9.42 5.11
C PHE A 99 -7.04 -10.70 5.98
N PRO A 100 -7.08 -10.58 7.32
CA PRO A 100 -6.72 -11.67 8.25
C PRO A 100 -7.58 -12.92 8.09
N ASP A 101 -8.82 -12.78 7.63
CA ASP A 101 -9.74 -13.91 7.48
C ASP A 101 -9.54 -14.68 6.15
N GLN A 102 -8.73 -14.16 5.22
CA GLN A 102 -8.51 -14.78 3.91
C GLN A 102 -7.27 -15.67 3.88
N LYS A 103 -7.45 -16.98 3.71
CA LYS A 103 -6.33 -17.93 3.48
C LYS A 103 -5.78 -17.87 2.05
N ARG A 104 -6.59 -17.36 1.13
CA ARG A 104 -6.30 -17.25 -0.30
C ARG A 104 -6.89 -15.93 -0.80
N LEU A 105 -6.08 -15.18 -1.53
CA LEU A 105 -6.48 -13.95 -2.20
C LEU A 105 -6.46 -14.18 -3.71
N ILE A 106 -7.53 -13.75 -4.39
CA ILE A 106 -7.69 -13.90 -5.85
C ILE A 106 -7.78 -12.50 -6.44
N LEU A 107 -6.72 -12.11 -7.14
CA LEU A 107 -6.59 -10.83 -7.84
C LEU A 107 -7.14 -10.97 -9.26
N LYS A 108 -8.21 -10.23 -9.54
CA LYS A 108 -8.99 -10.33 -10.77
C LYS A 108 -8.76 -9.15 -11.71
N GLU A 109 -8.66 -7.96 -11.13
CA GLU A 109 -8.49 -6.71 -11.88
C GLU A 109 -7.15 -6.11 -11.46
N TYR A 110 -6.27 -5.91 -12.42
CA TYR A 110 -4.91 -5.39 -12.21
C TYR A 110 -4.39 -4.78 -13.52
N PRO A 111 -3.43 -3.83 -13.47
CA PRO A 111 -2.83 -3.26 -14.68
C PRO A 111 -2.08 -4.32 -15.50
N GLU A 112 -2.19 -4.27 -16.83
CA GLU A 112 -1.61 -5.29 -17.73
C GLU A 112 -0.09 -5.47 -17.52
N HIS A 113 0.62 -4.38 -17.22
CA HIS A 113 2.06 -4.38 -16.99
C HIS A 113 2.48 -4.98 -15.63
N ALA A 114 1.54 -5.22 -14.70
CA ALA A 114 1.87 -5.69 -13.35
C ALA A 114 2.19 -7.19 -13.28
N GLY A 115 1.94 -7.96 -14.35
CA GLY A 115 2.02 -9.43 -14.33
C GLY A 115 3.36 -10.00 -13.88
N GLU A 116 4.48 -9.50 -14.43
CA GLU A 116 5.81 -9.98 -14.06
C GLU A 116 6.18 -9.60 -12.62
N LEU A 117 5.80 -8.40 -12.17
CA LEU A 117 6.02 -7.95 -10.80
C LEU A 117 5.20 -8.76 -9.79
N LEU A 118 3.95 -9.10 -10.12
CA LEU A 118 3.09 -9.96 -9.30
C LEU A 118 3.72 -11.35 -9.10
N LYS A 119 4.24 -11.96 -10.18
CA LYS A 119 4.94 -13.25 -10.08
C LYS A 119 6.17 -13.16 -9.17
N LYS A 120 7.01 -12.13 -9.37
CA LYS A 120 8.19 -11.91 -8.53
C LYS A 120 7.86 -11.72 -7.06
N ALA A 121 6.76 -11.02 -6.76
CA ALA A 121 6.29 -10.82 -5.39
C ALA A 121 5.74 -12.10 -4.73
N GLY A 122 5.40 -13.13 -5.52
CA GLY A 122 4.93 -14.42 -5.01
C GLY A 122 3.49 -14.78 -5.37
N PHE A 123 2.84 -14.02 -6.26
CA PHE A 123 1.55 -14.42 -6.82
C PHE A 123 1.73 -15.53 -7.85
N ILE A 124 0.83 -16.50 -7.84
CA ILE A 124 0.80 -17.61 -8.78
C ILE A 124 -0.28 -17.34 -9.82
N ARG A 125 0.04 -17.55 -11.09
CA ARG A 125 -0.94 -17.46 -12.18
C ARG A 125 -1.80 -18.72 -12.20
N GLU A 126 -3.09 -18.58 -11.94
CA GLU A 126 -4.08 -19.66 -12.09
C GLU A 126 -5.13 -19.26 -13.11
N MET A 127 -5.13 -19.91 -14.28
CA MET A 127 -6.03 -19.57 -15.39
C MET A 127 -5.93 -18.07 -15.76
N GLN A 128 -7.01 -17.31 -15.52
CA GLN A 128 -7.14 -15.90 -15.86
C GLN A 128 -6.85 -14.95 -14.68
N ASP A 129 -6.62 -15.48 -13.47
CA ASP A 129 -6.42 -14.68 -12.27
C ASP A 129 -5.01 -14.88 -11.67
N TYR A 130 -4.56 -13.92 -10.87
CA TYR A 130 -3.40 -14.10 -10.00
C TYR A 130 -3.85 -14.45 -8.59
N VAL A 131 -3.16 -15.38 -7.96
CA VAL A 131 -3.56 -15.93 -6.67
C VAL A 131 -2.40 -15.82 -5.69
N LEU A 132 -2.68 -15.37 -4.48
CA LEU A 132 -1.73 -15.38 -3.37
C LEU A 132 -2.27 -16.29 -2.27
N TYR A 133 -1.42 -17.21 -1.82
CA TYR A 133 -1.71 -18.13 -0.73
C TYR A 133 -0.98 -17.71 0.53
N ARG A 134 -1.56 -18.06 1.68
CA ARG A 134 -0.98 -17.84 2.99
C ARG A 134 -1.01 -19.11 3.82
#